data_AF-A0A3R7NI95-F1
#
_entry.id   AF-A0A3R7NI95-F1
#
_cell.length_a   1.000
_cell.length_b   1.000
_cell.length_c   1.000
_cell.angle_alpha   90.00
_cell.angle_beta   90.00
_cell.angle_gamma   90.00
#
_symmetry.space_group_name_H-M   'P 1'
#
loop_
_entity.id
_entity.type
_entity.pdbx_description
1 polymer ?
#
loop_
_entity_poly.entity_id
_entity_poly.type
_entity_poly.pdbx_seq_one_letter_code
_entity_poly.pdbx_strand_id
1 'polypeptide(L)'
;MVLKRRFETIDAMTSKLALLENKSKTKGRAKSKQHHETTEETTTENPRRGSKRKIRSSTTRAMLAQLHFKFKMLLKYTMDRVGGRVVEFEEEYISKTCSSCGVIKNDLGGSNMYKRPFCHAVHDRDVNAAKNIQILC
;
A
#
# COMPACT_ATOMS: atom_id res chain seq x y z
N MET A 1 30.10 -15.47 7.85
CA MET A 1 30.29 -14.85 6.52
C MET A 1 28.99 -14.39 5.85
N VAL A 2 27.85 -15.07 6.00
CA VAL A 2 26.57 -14.67 5.37
C VAL A 2 25.94 -13.41 6.00
N LEU A 3 26.05 -13.23 7.32
CA LEU A 3 25.49 -12.07 8.03
C LEU A 3 26.23 -10.75 7.73
N LYS A 4 27.56 -10.79 7.56
CA LYS A 4 28.34 -9.61 7.13
C LYS A 4 27.92 -9.13 5.73
N ARG A 5 27.73 -10.06 4.79
CA ARG A 5 27.21 -9.74 3.45
C ARG A 5 25.82 -9.11 3.49
N ARG A 6 24.93 -9.58 4.36
CA ARG A 6 23.59 -9.00 4.54
C ARG A 6 23.65 -7.58 5.11
N PHE A 7 24.54 -7.33 6.07
CA PHE A 7 24.72 -6.00 6.66
C PHE A 7 25.33 -5.02 5.64
N GLU A 8 26.35 -5.46 4.90
CA GLU A 8 26.96 -4.71 3.80
C GLU A 8 25.94 -4.37 2.69
N THR A 9 25.00 -5.27 2.38
CA THR A 9 23.93 -4.97 1.42
C THR A 9 22.91 -3.95 1.93
N ILE A 10 22.58 -3.96 3.23
CA ILE A 10 21.66 -3.00 3.84
C ILE A 10 22.32 -1.60 3.88
N ASP A 11 23.59 -1.52 4.25
CA ASP A 11 24.36 -0.27 4.26
C ASP A 11 24.50 0.30 2.83
N ALA A 12 24.74 -0.56 1.84
CA ALA A 12 24.80 -0.17 0.43
C ALA A 12 23.44 0.33 -0.11
N MET A 13 22.32 -0.27 0.30
CA MET A 13 20.98 0.20 -0.05
C MET A 13 20.67 1.55 0.58
N THR A 14 21.04 1.74 1.85
CA THR A 14 20.83 3.00 2.59
C THR A 14 21.65 4.14 1.99
N SER A 15 22.91 3.87 1.61
CA SER A 15 23.77 4.84 0.93
C SER A 15 23.24 5.23 -0.46
N LYS A 16 22.73 4.26 -1.24
CA LYS A 16 22.09 4.54 -2.54
C LYS A 16 20.84 5.41 -2.42
N LEU A 17 20.01 5.18 -1.41
CA LEU A 17 18.82 6.00 -1.14
C LEU A 17 19.21 7.44 -0.79
N ALA A 18 20.22 7.64 0.06
CA ALA A 18 20.73 8.97 0.41
C ALA A 18 21.25 9.76 -0.82
N LEU A 19 21.88 9.09 -1.79
CA LEU A 19 22.33 9.71 -3.04
C LEU A 19 21.15 10.10 -3.96
N LEU A 20 20.05 9.34 -3.95
CA LEU A 20 18.84 9.66 -4.71
C LEU A 20 18.06 10.84 -4.10
N GLU A 21 18.21 11.08 -2.79
CA GLU A 21 17.65 12.26 -2.11
C GLU A 21 18.39 13.56 -2.46
N ASN A 22 19.69 13.48 -2.71
CA ASN A 22 20.47 14.64 -3.14
C ASN A 22 20.27 14.98 -4.63
N LYS A 23 20.00 13.99 -5.48
CA LYS A 23 19.63 14.20 -6.90
C LYS A 23 18.30 14.93 -7.09
N SER A 24 17.35 14.81 -6.15
CA SER A 24 16.09 15.56 -6.21
C SER A 24 16.22 17.05 -5.87
N LYS A 25 17.35 17.48 -5.25
CA LYS A 25 17.59 18.88 -4.88
C LYS A 25 18.33 19.68 -5.95
N THR A 26 19.02 19.02 -6.90
CA THR A 26 19.84 19.69 -7.94
C THR A 26 19.22 19.70 -9.34
N LYS A 27 18.12 18.98 -9.58
CA LYS A 27 17.36 19.09 -10.84
C LYS A 27 16.34 20.22 -10.75
N GLY A 28 16.82 21.44 -10.99
CA GLY A 28 15.98 22.52 -11.46
C GLY A 28 15.25 22.13 -12.74
N ARG A 29 13.92 22.26 -12.72
CA ARG A 29 13.06 22.70 -13.83
C ARG A 29 13.44 22.22 -15.24
N ALA A 30 12.85 21.10 -15.66
CA ALA A 30 12.51 20.86 -17.07
C ALA A 30 11.09 20.29 -17.13
N LYS A 31 10.10 21.13 -17.48
CA LYS A 31 8.72 20.71 -17.73
C LYS A 31 8.68 19.97 -19.07
N SER A 32 8.65 18.64 -19.07
CA SER A 32 8.16 17.89 -20.24
C SER A 32 6.64 17.81 -20.14
N LYS A 33 5.95 18.52 -21.04
CA LYS A 33 4.50 18.38 -21.25
C LYS A 33 4.23 16.97 -21.77
N GLN A 34 3.52 16.16 -21.00
CA GLN A 34 2.67 15.10 -21.54
C GLN A 34 1.25 15.47 -21.15
N HIS A 35 0.48 15.89 -22.17
CA HIS A 35 -0.96 16.06 -22.05
C HIS A 35 -1.58 14.66 -21.90
N HIS A 36 -2.05 14.33 -20.70
CA HIS A 36 -3.19 13.45 -20.58
C HIS A 36 -4.39 14.36 -20.39
N GLU A 37 -5.23 14.42 -21.42
CA GLU A 37 -6.44 15.23 -21.43
C GLU A 37 -7.49 14.58 -20.53
N THR A 38 -7.41 14.90 -19.25
CA THR A 38 -8.59 14.95 -18.39
C THR A 38 -9.16 16.35 -18.52
N THR A 39 -10.38 16.45 -19.04
CA THR A 39 -11.18 17.67 -19.05
C THR A 39 -11.40 18.11 -17.61
N GLU A 40 -10.46 18.90 -17.06
CA GLU A 40 -10.63 19.58 -15.79
C GLU A 40 -11.50 20.81 -16.05
N GLU A 41 -12.80 20.65 -15.86
CA GLU A 41 -13.66 21.79 -15.55
C GLU A 41 -13.16 22.38 -14.22
N THR A 42 -12.33 23.42 -14.28
CA THR A 42 -11.97 24.21 -13.11
C THR A 42 -13.19 25.04 -12.69
N THR A 43 -14.13 24.42 -12.00
CA THR A 43 -15.02 25.13 -11.09
C THR A 43 -14.14 25.67 -9.97
N THR A 44 -13.95 26.99 -9.94
CA THR A 44 -13.47 27.72 -8.76
C THR A 44 -14.55 27.65 -7.69
N GLU A 45 -14.76 26.47 -7.11
CA GLU A 45 -15.61 26.31 -5.95
C GLU A 45 -14.77 26.58 -4.70
N ASN A 46 -14.97 27.79 -4.16
CA ASN A 46 -14.60 28.11 -2.78
C ASN A 46 -14.99 26.93 -1.88
N PRO A 47 -14.06 26.34 -1.09
CA PRO A 47 -14.41 25.24 -0.21
C PRO A 47 -15.48 25.75 0.75
N ARG A 48 -16.72 25.31 0.53
CA ARG A 48 -17.84 25.64 1.42
C ARG A 48 -17.42 25.15 2.79
N ARG A 49 -17.23 26.08 3.74
CA ARG A 49 -17.00 25.76 5.16
C ARG A 49 -18.31 25.19 5.72
N GLY A 50 -18.64 23.98 5.29
CA GLY A 50 -19.74 23.21 5.83
C GLY A 50 -19.49 22.95 7.30
N SER A 51 -20.56 22.94 8.08
CA SER A 51 -20.49 22.58 9.50
C SER A 51 -19.75 21.25 9.67
N LYS A 52 -18.76 21.22 10.57
CA LYS A 52 -17.97 20.01 10.85
C LYS A 52 -18.90 18.96 11.47
N ARG A 53 -19.39 18.03 10.65
CA ARG A 53 -20.23 16.91 11.11
C ARG A 53 -19.43 16.01 12.06
N LYS A 54 -20.02 15.65 13.19
CA LYS A 54 -19.45 14.66 14.12
C LYS A 54 -19.65 13.25 13.57
N ILE A 55 -18.55 12.51 13.36
CA ILE A 55 -18.59 11.11 12.91
C ILE A 55 -18.80 10.21 14.13
N ARG A 56 -19.99 9.60 14.21
CA ARG A 56 -20.40 8.77 15.34
C ARG A 56 -19.81 7.36 15.26
N SER A 57 -19.74 6.77 14.06
CA SER A 57 -19.19 5.43 13.82
C SER A 57 -17.70 5.37 14.18
N SER A 58 -17.34 4.43 15.06
CA SER A 58 -15.94 4.12 15.40
C SER A 58 -15.18 3.63 14.18
N THR A 59 -15.76 2.73 13.39
CA THR A 59 -15.16 2.18 12.18
C THR A 59 -14.85 3.27 11.16
N THR A 60 -15.82 4.15 10.85
CA THR A 60 -15.60 5.25 9.89
C THR A 60 -14.51 6.20 10.37
N ARG A 61 -14.47 6.49 11.68
CA ARG A 61 -13.43 7.35 12.25
C ARG A 61 -12.05 6.69 12.19
N ALA A 62 -11.95 5.39 12.48
CA ALA A 62 -10.71 4.64 12.35
C ALA A 62 -10.22 4.62 10.89
N MET A 63 -11.10 4.34 9.93
CA MET A 63 -10.78 4.37 8.49
C MET A 63 -10.23 5.73 8.05
N LEU A 64 -10.83 6.84 8.49
CA LEU A 64 -10.33 8.18 8.18
C LEU A 64 -8.96 8.45 8.80
N ALA A 65 -8.70 7.94 10.01
CA ALA A 65 -7.41 8.08 10.67
C ALA A 65 -6.28 7.30 9.95
N GLN A 66 -6.60 6.23 9.23
CA GLN A 66 -5.61 5.47 8.45
C GLN A 66 -5.05 6.25 7.24
N LEU A 67 -5.76 7.26 6.73
CA LEU A 67 -5.32 8.09 5.60
C LEU A 67 -4.88 7.29 4.35
N HIS A 68 -5.55 6.16 4.06
CA HIS A 68 -5.17 5.19 3.00
C HIS A 68 -4.76 5.83 1.67
N PHE A 69 -5.53 6.82 1.18
CA PHE A 69 -5.23 7.50 -0.07
C PHE A 69 -3.86 8.21 -0.04
N LYS A 70 -3.54 8.92 1.05
CA LYS A 70 -2.25 9.60 1.20
C LYS A 70 -1.09 8.62 1.26
N PHE A 71 -1.28 7.52 2.00
CA PHE A 71 -0.28 6.44 2.08
C PHE A 71 0.01 5.85 0.69
N LYS A 72 -1.02 5.55 -0.09
CA LYS A 72 -0.92 5.06 -1.47
C LYS A 72 -0.15 6.03 -2.39
N MET A 73 -0.45 7.32 -2.31
CA MET A 73 0.27 8.34 -3.10
C MET A 73 1.74 8.42 -2.72
N LEU A 74 2.06 8.35 -1.42
CA LEU A 74 3.44 8.36 -0.95
C LEU A 74 4.23 7.12 -1.42
N LEU A 75 3.61 5.94 -1.40
CA LEU A 75 4.20 4.71 -1.93
C LEU A 75 4.57 4.84 -3.41
N LYS A 76 3.62 5.31 -4.24
CA LYS A 76 3.87 5.56 -5.67
C LYS A 76 5.03 6.51 -5.90
N TYR A 77 5.00 7.66 -5.20
CA TYR A 77 6.05 8.67 -5.30
C TYR A 77 7.43 8.12 -4.92
N THR A 78 7.50 7.35 -3.84
CA THR A 78 8.77 6.79 -3.36
C THR A 78 9.30 5.73 -4.32
N MET A 79 8.44 4.84 -4.81
CA MET A 79 8.83 3.80 -5.76
C MET A 79 9.28 4.40 -7.09
N ASP A 80 8.61 5.42 -7.62
CA ASP A 80 9.02 6.14 -8.83
C ASP A 80 10.46 6.68 -8.71
N ARG A 81 10.80 7.26 -7.55
CA ARG A 81 12.14 7.79 -7.29
C ARG A 81 13.24 6.75 -7.21
N VAL A 82 12.92 5.56 -6.70
CA VAL A 82 13.87 4.44 -6.57
C VAL A 82 13.91 3.61 -7.86
N GLY A 83 12.99 3.84 -8.81
CA GLY A 83 12.82 3.01 -10.01
C GLY A 83 12.09 1.68 -9.73
N GLY A 84 11.37 1.60 -8.61
CA GLY A 84 10.50 0.49 -8.27
C GLY A 84 9.13 0.58 -8.95
N ARG A 85 8.32 -0.47 -8.79
CA ARG A 85 6.96 -0.55 -9.33
C ARG A 85 5.97 -0.74 -8.19
N VAL A 86 4.86 0.00 -8.25
CA VAL A 86 3.67 -0.25 -7.43
C VAL A 86 2.60 -0.83 -8.34
N VAL A 87 2.06 -1.99 -7.97
CA VAL A 87 0.91 -2.61 -8.64
C VAL A 87 -0.29 -2.47 -7.73
N GLU A 88 -1.40 -2.00 -8.30
CA GLU A 88 -2.69 -1.98 -7.63
C GLU A 88 -3.50 -3.15 -8.15
N PHE A 89 -4.11 -3.89 -7.24
CA PHE A 89 -4.99 -5.01 -7.56
C PHE A 89 -6.24 -4.93 -6.67
N GLU A 90 -7.26 -5.68 -7.05
CA GLU A 90 -8.52 -5.75 -6.34
C GLU A 90 -8.41 -6.74 -5.16
N GLU A 91 -8.65 -6.27 -3.94
CA GLU A 91 -8.38 -7.02 -2.70
C GLU A 91 -9.49 -8.03 -2.30
N GLU A 92 -10.38 -8.36 -3.23
CA GLU A 92 -11.56 -9.15 -2.94
C GLU A 92 -11.21 -10.57 -2.48
N TYR A 93 -11.82 -11.00 -1.36
CA TYR A 93 -11.70 -12.34 -0.77
C TYR A 93 -10.28 -12.77 -0.34
N ILE A 94 -9.27 -11.90 -0.43
CA ILE A 94 -7.87 -12.26 -0.16
C ILE A 94 -7.64 -12.75 1.27
N SER A 95 -8.24 -12.10 2.26
CA SER A 95 -8.12 -12.54 3.66
C SER A 95 -8.96 -13.80 3.97
N LYS A 96 -9.97 -14.11 3.15
CA LYS A 96 -10.88 -15.25 3.33
C LYS A 96 -10.36 -16.53 2.66
N THR A 97 -9.67 -16.40 1.54
CA THR A 97 -9.16 -17.52 0.75
C THR A 97 -7.97 -18.16 1.45
N CYS A 98 -7.96 -19.48 1.62
CA CYS A 98 -6.83 -20.17 2.21
C CYS A 98 -5.64 -20.19 1.24
N SER A 99 -4.50 -19.62 1.63
CA SER A 99 -3.28 -19.63 0.82
C SER A 99 -2.68 -21.01 0.55
N SER A 100 -3.06 -22.02 1.35
CA SER A 100 -2.56 -23.40 1.17
C SER A 100 -3.44 -24.27 0.26
N CYS A 101 -4.75 -24.02 0.21
CA CYS A 101 -5.69 -24.89 -0.51
C CYS A 101 -6.66 -24.15 -1.44
N GLY A 102 -6.61 -22.82 -1.53
CA GLY A 102 -7.42 -22.00 -2.43
C GLY A 102 -8.91 -21.88 -2.10
N VAL A 103 -9.38 -22.49 -1.01
CA VAL A 103 -10.82 -22.47 -0.67
C VAL A 103 -11.17 -21.25 0.19
N ILE A 104 -12.28 -20.60 -0.14
CA ILE A 104 -12.83 -19.46 0.60
C ILE A 104 -13.40 -19.93 1.95
N LYS A 105 -12.98 -19.27 3.03
CA LYS A 105 -13.56 -19.41 4.36
C LYS A 105 -14.65 -18.34 4.56
N ASN A 106 -15.91 -18.77 4.61
CA ASN A 106 -17.05 -17.85 4.77
C ASN A 106 -17.19 -17.33 6.22
N ASP A 107 -16.71 -18.07 7.20
CA ASP A 107 -16.80 -17.83 8.65
C ASP A 107 -15.51 -17.19 9.24
N LEU A 108 -14.90 -16.24 8.54
CA LEU A 108 -13.59 -15.68 8.94
C LEU A 108 -13.61 -14.90 10.28
N GLY A 109 -14.72 -14.20 10.57
CA GLY A 109 -14.86 -13.37 11.78
C GLY A 109 -13.76 -12.31 11.95
N GLY A 110 -13.52 -11.86 13.19
CA GLY A 110 -12.52 -10.84 13.56
C GLY A 110 -11.21 -11.36 14.16
N SER A 111 -10.93 -12.67 14.11
CA SER A 111 -9.72 -13.26 14.72
C SER A 111 -8.44 -13.01 13.89
N ASN A 112 -7.38 -12.51 14.51
CA ASN A 112 -6.06 -12.35 13.86
C ASN A 112 -5.47 -13.69 13.39
N MET A 113 -5.89 -14.81 13.96
CA MET A 113 -5.44 -16.14 13.56
C MET A 113 -6.38 -16.72 12.49
N TYR A 114 -5.84 -17.07 11.34
CA TYR A 114 -6.53 -17.87 10.34
C TYR A 114 -6.34 -19.35 10.68
N LYS A 115 -7.47 -20.05 10.87
CA LYS A 115 -7.50 -21.49 11.13
C LYS A 115 -8.52 -22.12 10.18
N ARG A 116 -8.09 -23.15 9.46
CA ARG A 116 -8.98 -23.95 8.59
C ARG A 116 -8.90 -25.44 8.99
N PRO A 117 -10.01 -26.05 9.42
CA PRO A 117 -9.99 -27.43 9.91
C PRO A 117 -9.70 -28.45 8.80
N PHE A 118 -10.16 -28.20 7.57
CA PHE A 118 -10.06 -29.19 6.49
C PHE A 118 -8.63 -29.40 5.96
N CYS A 119 -7.85 -28.33 5.78
CA CYS A 119 -6.46 -28.42 5.29
C CYS A 119 -5.43 -28.19 6.42
N HIS A 120 -5.90 -28.12 7.67
CA HIS A 120 -5.10 -27.86 8.86
C HIS A 120 -4.18 -26.63 8.81
N ALA A 121 -4.48 -25.67 7.92
CA ALA A 121 -3.70 -24.44 7.80
C ALA A 121 -3.95 -23.55 9.02
N VAL A 122 -2.86 -23.19 9.69
CA VAL A 122 -2.83 -22.25 10.82
C VAL A 122 -1.74 -21.23 10.56
N HIS A 123 -2.13 -19.98 10.39
CA HIS A 123 -1.22 -18.86 10.17
C HIS A 123 -1.89 -17.57 10.61
N ASP A 124 -1.09 -16.51 10.76
CA ASP A 124 -1.62 -15.17 10.93
C ASP A 124 -2.47 -14.77 9.68
N ARG A 125 -3.51 -13.97 9.90
CA ARG A 125 -4.46 -13.54 8.86
C ARG A 125 -3.78 -12.65 7.82
N ASP A 126 -2.89 -11.76 8.23
CA ASP A 126 -2.21 -10.85 7.31
C ASP A 126 -1.15 -11.62 6.50
N VAL A 127 -0.50 -12.62 7.12
CA VAL A 127 0.40 -13.54 6.41
C VAL A 127 -0.35 -14.36 5.35
N ASN A 128 -1.59 -14.80 5.63
CA ASN A 128 -2.43 -15.46 4.63
C ASN A 128 -2.69 -14.55 3.42
N ALA A 129 -3.10 -13.31 3.72
CA ALA A 129 -3.45 -12.33 2.71
C ALA A 129 -2.23 -11.99 1.84
N ALA A 130 -1.07 -11.76 2.47
CA ALA A 130 0.18 -11.50 1.76
C ALA A 130 0.56 -12.64 0.81
N LYS A 131 0.41 -13.90 1.23
CA LYS A 131 0.66 -15.06 0.36
C LYS A 131 -0.30 -15.11 -0.83
N ASN A 132 -1.58 -14.84 -0.60
CA ASN A 132 -2.56 -14.80 -1.69
C ASN A 132 -2.23 -13.70 -2.70
N ILE A 133 -1.83 -12.51 -2.23
CA ILE A 133 -1.38 -11.42 -3.10
C ILE A 133 -0.17 -11.85 -3.92
N GLN A 134 0.81 -12.50 -3.29
CA GLN A 134 2.00 -13.01 -3.98
C GLN A 134 1.68 -14.07 -5.04
N ILE A 135 0.63 -14.87 -4.86
CA ILE A 135 0.20 -15.86 -5.86
C ILE A 135 -0.50 -15.20 -7.05
N LEU A 136 -1.19 -14.08 -6.83
CA LEU A 136 -1.98 -13.37 -7.84
C LEU A 136 -1.17 -12.36 -8.68
N CYS A 137 -0.06 -11.84 -8.15
CA CYS A 137 0.80 -10.84 -8.81
C CYS A 137 2.06 -11.45 -9.41
#